data_AF-N9NDM0-F1
#
_entry.id   AF-N9NDM0-F1
#
_cell.length_a   1.000
_cell.length_b   1.000
_cell.length_c   1.000
_cell.angle_alpha   90.00
_cell.angle_beta   90.00
_cell.angle_gamma   90.00
#
_symmetry.space_group_name_H-M   'P 1'
#
loop_
_entity.id
_entity.type
_entity.pdbx_description
1 polymer ?
#
loop_
_entity_poly.entity_id
_entity_poly.type
_entity_poly.pdbx_seq_one_letter_code
_entity_poly.pdbx_strand_id
1 'polypeptide(L)'
;MSSNIKRIKLAIFAKKYWSDEDSRPCRATLVNHIERGWLSGKKIGTHWYVECTTWGAPLFYSSETPKIALQSPPLTGNSIADRILAEI
;
A
#
# COMPACT_ATOMS: atom_id res chain seq x y z
N MET A 1 17.22 -20.71 -3.52
CA MET A 1 15.85 -21.10 -3.88
C MET A 1 15.33 -20.11 -4.90
N SER A 2 15.17 -20.52 -6.15
CA SER A 2 14.70 -19.64 -7.23
C SER A 2 13.22 -19.34 -7.04
N SER A 3 12.91 -18.26 -6.31
CA SER A 3 11.55 -17.79 -6.14
C SER A 3 10.95 -17.52 -7.52
N ASN A 4 9.93 -18.30 -7.90
CA ASN A 4 9.21 -18.19 -9.17
C ASN A 4 8.35 -16.90 -9.18
N ILE A 5 9.02 -15.75 -9.15
CA ILE A 5 8.40 -14.43 -9.07
C ILE A 5 8.17 -13.94 -10.50
N LYS A 6 6.89 -13.70 -10.83
CA LYS A 6 6.49 -13.06 -12.08
C LYS A 6 6.34 -11.57 -11.85
N ARG A 7 6.82 -10.77 -12.80
CA ARG A 7 6.63 -9.32 -12.80
C ARG A 7 5.51 -8.95 -13.74
N ILE A 8 4.47 -8.31 -13.21
CA ILE A 8 3.31 -7.90 -13.99
C ILE A 8 3.25 -6.38 -13.99
N LYS A 9 3.02 -5.75 -15.15
CA LYS A 9 2.84 -4.29 -15.21
C LYS A 9 1.67 -3.89 -14.32
N LEU A 10 1.83 -2.79 -13.58
CA LEU A 10 0.83 -2.31 -12.62
C LEU A 10 -0.56 -2.10 -13.24
N ALA A 11 -0.63 -1.65 -14.50
CA ALA A 11 -1.89 -1.51 -15.23
C ALA A 11 -2.59 -2.85 -15.50
N ILE A 12 -1.84 -3.91 -15.77
CA ILE A 12 -2.38 -5.26 -16.00
C ILE A 12 -2.79 -5.87 -14.65
N PHE A 13 -1.98 -5.68 -13.61
CA PHE A 13 -2.30 -6.10 -12.25
C PHE A 13 -3.63 -5.51 -11.78
N ALA A 14 -3.82 -4.19 -11.95
CA ALA A 14 -5.06 -3.51 -11.55
C ALA A 14 -6.31 -4.05 -12.27
N LYS A 15 -6.19 -4.40 -13.56
CA LYS A 15 -7.28 -5.01 -14.32
C LYS A 15 -7.58 -6.45 -13.92
N LYS A 16 -6.55 -7.21 -13.51
CA LYS A 16 -6.70 -8.62 -13.15
C LYS A 16 -7.25 -8.82 -11.74
N TYR A 17 -6.91 -7.92 -10.82
CA TYR A 17 -7.30 -8.02 -9.42
C TYR A 17 -8.64 -7.33 -9.11
N TRP A 18 -8.99 -6.27 -9.86
CA TRP A 18 -10.27 -5.59 -9.77
C TRP A 18 -11.04 -5.72 -11.08
N SER A 19 -12.07 -6.56 -11.04
CA SER A 19 -13.03 -6.75 -12.14
C SER A 19 -13.86 -5.49 -12.37
N ASP A 20 -14.32 -4.86 -11.28
CA ASP A 20 -15.10 -3.63 -11.30
C ASP A 20 -14.19 -2.40 -11.42
N GLU A 21 -14.56 -1.49 -12.32
CA GLU A 21 -13.78 -0.29 -12.57
C GLU A 21 -13.89 0.72 -11.42
N ASP A 22 -15.06 0.84 -10.79
CA ASP A 22 -15.31 1.73 -9.65
C ASP A 22 -14.54 1.32 -8.39
N SER A 23 -14.26 0.02 -8.23
CA SER A 23 -13.48 -0.50 -7.10
C SER A 23 -11.98 -0.48 -7.36
N ARG A 24 -11.55 -0.15 -8.59
CA ARG A 24 -10.14 -0.19 -8.98
C ARG A 24 -9.40 1.03 -8.42
N PRO A 25 -8.39 0.85 -7.56
CA PRO A 25 -7.60 1.96 -7.07
C PRO A 25 -6.82 2.62 -8.22
N CYS A 26 -6.73 3.95 -8.16
CA CYS A 26 -5.95 4.74 -9.09
C CYS A 26 -4.48 4.30 -9.14
N ARG A 27 -3.83 4.50 -10.29
CA ARG A 27 -2.40 4.19 -10.47
C ARG A 27 -1.53 4.82 -9.37
N ALA A 28 -1.81 6.06 -8.99
CA ALA A 28 -1.08 6.76 -7.93
C ALA A 28 -1.23 6.05 -6.57
N THR A 29 -2.43 5.58 -6.24
CA THR A 29 -2.69 4.83 -4.99
C THR A 29 -1.90 3.53 -4.94
N LEU A 30 -1.88 2.77 -6.04
CA LEU A 30 -1.10 1.53 -6.13
C LEU A 30 0.41 1.79 -6.04
N VAL A 31 0.90 2.89 -6.61
CA VAL A 31 2.31 3.30 -6.45
C VAL A 31 2.61 3.66 -4.99
N ASN A 32 1.74 4.41 -4.33
CA ASN A 32 1.86 4.71 -2.90
C ASN A 32 1.85 3.43 -2.04
N HIS A 33 1.05 2.42 -2.39
CA HIS A 33 1.09 1.12 -1.73
C HIS A 33 2.45 0.43 -1.88
N ILE A 34 3.10 0.57 -3.04
CA ILE A 34 4.45 0.03 -3.24
C ILE A 34 5.48 0.81 -2.42
N GLU A 35 5.41 2.14 -2.45
CA GLU A 35 6.32 3.01 -1.70
C GLU A 35 6.19 2.81 -0.19
N ARG A 36 4.98 2.53 0.31
CA ARG A 36 4.70 2.18 1.71
C ARG A 36 5.04 0.74 2.09
N GLY A 37 5.45 -0.09 1.12
CA GLY A 37 5.75 -1.51 1.36
C GLY A 37 4.52 -2.42 1.54
N TRP A 38 3.31 -1.93 1.22
CA TRP A 38 2.07 -2.74 1.24
C TRP A 38 1.91 -3.62 -0.01
N LEU A 39 2.65 -3.32 -1.06
CA LEU A 39 2.66 -4.10 -2.29
C LEU A 39 4.10 -4.25 -2.74
N SER A 40 4.58 -5.48 -2.96
CA SER A 40 5.90 -5.63 -3.58
C SER A 40 5.82 -5.23 -5.04
N GLY A 41 6.52 -4.16 -5.36
CA GLY A 41 6.66 -3.68 -6.72
C GLY A 41 7.99 -2.99 -6.92
N LYS A 42 8.42 -2.95 -8.18
CA LYS A 42 9.65 -2.30 -8.59
C LYS A 42 9.39 -1.42 -9.80
N LYS A 43 9.97 -0.22 -9.77
CA LYS A 43 10.04 0.64 -10.95
C LYS A 43 11.17 0.16 -11.85
N ILE A 44 10.84 -0.17 -13.10
CA ILE A 44 11.81 -0.56 -14.11
C ILE A 44 11.61 0.37 -15.31
N GLY A 45 12.57 1.26 -15.52
CA GLY A 45 12.45 2.37 -16.47
C GLY A 45 11.30 3.31 -16.10
N THR A 46 10.38 3.53 -17.05
CA THR A 46 9.21 4.41 -16.88
C THR A 46 7.97 3.72 -16.30
N HIS A 47 8.02 2.39 -16.11
CA HIS A 47 6.87 1.59 -15.71
C HIS A 47 7.05 0.96 -14.33
N TRP A 48 5.93 0.83 -13.62
CA TRP A 48 5.86 0.09 -12.36
C TRP A 48 5.42 -1.34 -12.61
N TYR A 49 6.09 -2.27 -11.95
CA TYR A 49 5.81 -3.70 -12.00
C TYR A 49 5.52 -4.19 -10.59
N VAL A 50 4.51 -5.05 -10.46
CA VAL A 50 4.16 -5.74 -9.22
C VAL A 50 4.79 -7.13 -9.29
N GLU A 51 5.41 -7.54 -8.18
CA GLU A 51 5.96 -8.88 -8.02
C GLU A 51 4.85 -9.81 -7.51
N CYS A 52 4.50 -10.78 -8.34
CA CYS A 52 3.47 -11.76 -8.07
C CYS A 52 4.09 -13.16 -8.00
N THR A 53 3.45 -14.05 -7.24
CA THR A 53 3.73 -15.48 -7.27
C THR A 53 3.36 -16.08 -8.63
N THR A 54 3.79 -17.31 -8.91
CA THR A 54 3.48 -18.03 -10.16
C THR A 54 1.98 -18.13 -10.46
N TRP A 55 1.15 -18.15 -9.41
CA TRP A 55 -0.31 -18.19 -9.44
C TRP A 55 -0.96 -16.80 -9.65
N GLY A 56 -0.17 -15.73 -9.66
CA GLY A 56 -0.63 -14.36 -9.91
C GLY A 56 -1.06 -13.58 -8.67
N ALA A 57 -0.88 -14.13 -7.47
CA ALA A 57 -1.13 -13.42 -6.23
C ALA A 57 0.03 -12.44 -5.94
N PRO A 58 -0.25 -11.18 -5.55
CA PRO A 58 0.78 -10.20 -5.18
C PRO A 58 1.52 -10.63 -3.92
N LEU A 59 2.84 -10.43 -3.88
CA LEU A 59 3.69 -11.07 -2.86
C LEU A 59 3.57 -10.51 -1.43
N PHE A 60 2.84 -9.42 -1.20
CA PHE A 60 2.68 -8.80 0.13
C PHE A 60 1.37 -8.02 0.31
N TYR A 61 0.33 -8.30 -0.50
CA TYR A 61 -0.98 -7.66 -0.33
C TYR A 61 -1.75 -8.34 0.81
N SER A 62 -1.13 -8.46 1.98
CA SER A 62 -1.76 -9.00 3.18
C SER A 62 -2.56 -7.89 3.86
N SER A 63 -3.77 -8.23 4.27
CA SER A 63 -4.67 -7.47 5.14
C SER A 63 -4.08 -7.16 6.52
N GLU A 64 -2.91 -7.73 6.82
CA GLU A 64 -2.15 -7.55 8.06
C GLU A 64 -1.09 -6.45 7.87
N THR A 65 -1.51 -5.25 7.47
CA THR A 65 -0.70 -4.09 7.85
C THR A 65 -0.82 -3.96 9.36
N PRO A 66 0.27 -4.02 10.15
CA PRO A 66 0.19 -3.56 11.53
C PRO A 66 -0.31 -2.13 11.45
N LYS A 67 -1.49 -1.87 12.01
CA LYS A 67 -1.99 -0.51 12.19
C LYS A 67 -0.88 0.21 12.94
N ILE A 68 -0.17 1.10 12.23
CA ILE A 68 0.76 2.00 12.90
C ILE A 68 -0.15 2.78 13.85
N ALA A 69 -0.03 2.48 15.14
CA ALA A 69 -0.69 3.27 16.15
C ALA A 69 -0.15 4.69 15.94
N LEU A 70 -1.00 5.57 15.43
CA LEU A 70 -0.75 7.00 15.48
C LEU A 70 -0.49 7.26 16.96
N GLN A 71 0.78 7.47 17.32
CA GLN A 71 1.11 7.84 18.67
C GLN A 71 0.31 9.10 18.98
N SER A 72 -0.30 9.10 20.17
CA SER A 72 -1.16 10.17 20.67
C SER A 72 -0.58 11.54 20.32
N PRO A 73 -1.44 12.54 20.03
CA PRO A 73 -0.97 13.87 19.65
C PRO A 73 0.12 14.37 20.60
N PRO A 74 1.19 14.98 20.08
CA PRO A 74 2.31 15.44 20.90
C PRO A 74 1.77 16.38 21.99
N LEU A 75 2.12 16.09 23.24
CA LEU A 75 1.78 16.95 24.36
C LEU A 75 2.39 18.33 24.12
N THR A 76 1.54 19.33 24.05
CA THR A 76 1.92 20.71 23.73
C THR A 76 2.46 21.46 24.94
N GLY A 77 2.31 20.90 26.15
CA GLY A 77 2.74 21.54 27.40
C GLY A 77 1.80 22.66 27.86
N ASN A 78 0.65 22.83 27.18
CA ASN A 78 -0.38 23.79 27.52
C ASN A 78 -1.67 23.03 27.85
N SER A 79 -2.10 23.11 29.11
CA SER A 79 -3.22 22.35 29.66
C SER A 79 -4.56 22.58 28.93
N ILE A 80 -4.72 23.70 28.23
CA ILE A 80 -5.91 24.00 27.43
C ILE A 80 -5.83 23.33 26.05
N ALA A 81 -4.66 23.42 25.39
CA ALA A 81 -4.46 22.83 24.07
C ALA A 81 -4.44 21.30 24.13
N ASP A 82 -3.85 20.74 25.19
CA ASP A 82 -3.85 19.29 25.45
C ASP A 82 -5.27 18.77 25.74
N ARG A 83 -6.14 19.58 26.37
CA ARG A 83 -7.55 19.21 26.60
C ARG A 83 -8.35 19.18 25.31
N ILE A 84 -8.14 20.16 24.42
CA ILE A 84 -8.80 20.22 23.11
C ILE A 84 -8.33 19.06 22.22
N LEU A 85 -7.03 18.75 22.22
CA LEU A 85 -6.46 17.61 21.50
C LEU A 85 -6.96 16.25 22.01
N ALA A 86 -7.37 16.16 23.28
CA ALA A 86 -7.91 14.94 23.88
C ALA A 86 -9.43 14.75 23.64
N GLU A 87 -10.13 15.79 23.21
CA GLU A 87 -11.59 15.78 22.99
C GLU A 87 -11.98 15.50 21.52
N ILE A 88 -10.99 15.34 20.63
CA ILE A 88 -11.14 15.02 19.19
C ILE A 88 -10.82 13.54 18.97
#